data_AF-A0A962D974-F1
#
_entry.id   AF-A0A962D974-F1
#
_cell.length_a   1.000
_cell.length_b   1.000
_cell.length_c   1.000
_cell.angle_alpha   90.00
_cell.angle_beta   90.00
_cell.angle_gamma   90.00
#
_symmetry.space_group_name_H-M   'P 1'
#
loop_
_entity.id
_entity.type
_entity.pdbx_description
1 polymer ?
#
loop_
_entity_poly.entity_id
_entity_poly.type
_entity_poly.pdbx_seq_one_letter_code
_entity_poly.pdbx_strand_id
1 'polypeptide(L)'
;MSDDINKDPKKLSAVEGMKTSSRGLRADLAEQMADPITGNVTETGKQLIKFHGSYVQDDRDRRAEREEKKLEWAYSFMIRLRIPAGDITADQWIGLQESCDKNANGVMKITTRQTIQYHGVVKARMKPTMKDFDVLGLDAIAACGDVNRNVISGSNPAIAPFHAEVHKYATVISEELLPKTGAFKEIWLDGEKLAADQPGEPDPLYQDRYLPRKFKIAVAIPPHNDVDVYVHDIGLIAIGAGDNFEGFNVSIGGGLGATHGNPKTYPRLGNVIGFVPKDKAVETCWQIAAVQRDYGNREDRAQARLKYTLDRLGVDFFKGELEKRLGFTFAPARPVSFTHRGDPYGWFSDHTGQWYNTVFVDCGRVKDEGGYNIKSALMEIAQKQLCAFRCTANQNVMLTYIEEKNKAAIDEILAKHGITQGHYTKTKEEAIACVALPTCPLALAEAQRYLPAFVAKVEDLQRKHGLIEEAITTRITGCPNGCGRP
;
A
#
# COMPACT_ATOMS: atom_id res chain seq x y z
N MET A 1 -16.20 26.05 20.89
CA MET A 1 -15.90 25.05 21.93
C MET A 1 -14.70 24.25 21.44
N SER A 2 -13.63 24.09 22.22
CA SER A 2 -12.53 23.21 21.82
C SER A 2 -13.03 21.76 21.87
N ASP A 3 -13.30 21.14 20.72
CA ASP A 3 -13.53 19.69 20.61
C ASP A 3 -12.21 18.93 20.78
N ASP A 4 -11.55 19.17 21.92
CA ASP A 4 -10.29 18.51 22.26
C ASP A 4 -10.60 17.12 22.86
N ILE A 5 -11.05 16.23 21.98
CA ILE A 5 -11.35 14.83 22.30
C ILE A 5 -10.14 14.07 22.88
N ASN A 6 -8.92 14.63 22.76
CA ASN A 6 -7.69 13.98 23.19
C ASN A 6 -7.15 14.54 24.52
N LYS A 7 -7.90 15.43 25.19
CA LYS A 7 -7.42 16.17 26.38
C LYS A 7 -7.14 15.30 27.60
N ASP A 8 -7.86 14.20 27.78
CA ASP A 8 -7.70 13.31 28.93
C ASP A 8 -6.75 12.15 28.58
N PRO A 9 -5.50 12.14 29.07
CA PRO A 9 -4.53 11.08 28.76
C PRO A 9 -5.01 9.69 29.18
N LYS A 10 -5.92 9.59 30.17
CA LYS A 10 -6.44 8.31 30.68
C LYS A 10 -7.43 7.65 29.73
N LYS A 11 -8.00 8.40 28.79
CA LYS A 11 -8.95 7.89 27.79
C LYS A 11 -8.29 7.50 26.48
N LEU A 12 -7.02 7.86 26.30
CA LEU A 12 -6.27 7.50 25.10
C LEU A 12 -6.11 5.98 24.98
N SER A 13 -6.14 5.48 23.75
CA SER A 13 -5.94 4.05 23.51
C SER A 13 -4.55 3.60 23.98
N ALA A 14 -4.43 2.34 24.41
CA ALA A 14 -3.16 1.78 24.88
C ALA A 14 -2.00 1.91 23.87
N VAL A 15 -2.31 1.97 22.56
CA VAL A 15 -1.31 2.18 21.50
C VAL A 15 -0.67 3.57 21.59
N GLU A 16 -1.38 4.59 22.05
CA GLU A 16 -0.79 5.93 22.27
C GLU A 16 0.29 5.86 23.35
N GLY A 17 0.00 5.19 24.47
CA GLY A 17 0.98 4.95 25.54
C GLY A 17 2.22 4.23 25.02
N MET A 18 2.02 3.12 24.29
CA MET A 18 3.11 2.35 23.68
C MET A 18 3.99 3.20 22.75
N LYS A 19 3.40 4.12 21.97
CA LYS A 19 4.16 5.03 21.09
C LYS A 19 4.98 6.01 21.92
N THR A 20 4.35 6.70 22.87
CA THR A 20 5.04 7.71 23.71
C THR A 20 6.17 7.11 24.54
N SER A 21 6.01 5.88 25.06
CA SER A 21 7.03 5.23 25.89
C SER A 21 8.11 4.50 25.08
N SER A 22 8.02 4.50 23.74
CA SER A 22 8.91 3.69 22.89
C SER A 22 10.26 4.33 22.56
N ARG A 23 10.52 5.58 22.97
CA ARG A 23 11.73 6.34 22.58
C ARG A 23 11.93 6.37 21.05
N GLY A 24 10.90 6.82 20.33
CA GLY A 24 10.94 6.88 18.87
C GLY A 24 10.82 5.50 18.21
N LEU A 25 9.93 4.64 18.72
CA LEU A 25 9.62 3.29 18.22
C LEU A 25 10.64 2.18 18.52
N ARG A 26 11.61 2.43 19.40
CA ARG A 26 12.63 1.43 19.81
C ARG A 26 12.10 0.45 20.84
N ALA A 27 11.63 0.96 21.98
CA ALA A 27 11.35 0.22 23.21
C ALA A 27 12.45 -0.82 23.47
N ASP A 28 12.06 -2.10 23.58
CA ASP A 28 12.90 -3.29 23.68
C ASP A 28 12.79 -4.19 22.42
N LEU A 29 12.41 -3.60 21.27
CA LEU A 29 12.14 -4.35 20.04
C LEU A 29 13.40 -5.05 19.51
N ALA A 30 14.57 -4.41 19.60
CA ALA A 30 15.82 -5.01 19.15
C ALA A 30 16.18 -6.27 19.95
N GLU A 31 16.01 -6.21 21.27
CA GLU A 31 16.21 -7.32 22.19
C GLU A 31 15.22 -8.44 21.91
N GLN A 32 13.93 -8.12 21.75
CA GLN A 32 12.90 -9.11 21.41
C GLN A 32 13.15 -9.78 20.06
N MET A 33 13.71 -9.07 19.07
CA MET A 33 14.05 -9.64 17.77
C MET A 33 15.28 -10.57 17.84
N ALA A 34 16.20 -10.31 18.77
CA ALA A 34 17.39 -11.13 18.99
C ALA A 34 17.13 -12.37 19.86
N ASP A 35 16.08 -12.37 20.69
CA ASP A 35 15.72 -13.48 21.56
C ASP A 35 15.36 -14.76 20.78
N PRO A 36 16.08 -15.89 20.91
CA PRO A 36 15.77 -17.11 20.18
C PRO A 36 14.67 -17.97 20.81
N ILE A 37 14.16 -17.64 22.00
CA ILE A 37 13.27 -18.51 22.79
C ILE A 37 11.90 -18.71 22.14
N THR A 38 11.37 -17.69 21.46
CA THR A 38 10.06 -17.74 20.79
C THR A 38 10.11 -17.10 19.40
N GLY A 39 9.33 -17.66 18.47
CA GLY A 39 9.11 -17.07 17.14
C GLY A 39 8.27 -15.78 17.16
N ASN A 40 7.73 -15.38 18.31
CA ASN A 40 6.86 -14.22 18.47
C ASN A 40 7.59 -13.04 19.17
N VAL A 41 6.86 -11.93 19.35
CA VAL A 41 7.23 -10.75 20.15
C VAL A 41 6.10 -10.37 21.10
N THR A 42 6.36 -9.50 22.06
CA THR A 42 5.36 -9.02 23.04
C THR A 42 4.25 -8.21 22.35
N GLU A 43 3.16 -7.90 23.05
CA GLU A 43 2.11 -7.04 22.48
C GLU A 43 2.61 -5.64 22.09
N THR A 44 3.50 -5.05 22.89
CA THR A 44 4.18 -3.81 22.54
C THR A 44 5.03 -3.99 21.28
N GLY A 45 5.85 -5.06 21.22
CA GLY A 45 6.64 -5.40 20.04
C GLY A 45 5.77 -5.58 18.78
N LYS A 46 4.62 -6.26 18.89
CA LYS A 46 3.64 -6.42 17.80
C LYS A 46 3.09 -5.08 17.31
N GLN A 47 2.93 -4.07 18.17
CA GLN A 47 2.49 -2.74 17.73
C GLN A 47 3.63 -1.95 17.10
N LEU A 48 4.82 -1.94 17.71
CA LEU A 48 5.96 -1.13 17.24
C LEU A 48 6.56 -1.65 15.94
N ILE A 49 6.61 -2.97 15.74
CA ILE A 49 7.15 -3.56 14.50
C ILE A 49 6.33 -3.17 13.26
N LYS A 50 5.06 -2.76 13.44
CA LYS A 50 4.23 -2.22 12.36
C LYS A 50 4.79 -0.92 11.80
N PHE A 51 5.44 -0.08 12.59
CA PHE A 51 6.05 1.14 12.06
C PHE A 51 7.32 0.86 11.26
N HIS A 52 7.92 -0.31 11.47
CA HIS A 52 9.06 -0.85 10.71
C HIS A 52 8.61 -1.73 9.53
N GLY A 53 7.35 -1.58 9.10
CA GLY A 53 6.83 -2.24 7.90
C GLY A 53 6.40 -3.68 8.06
N SER A 54 6.39 -4.22 9.28
CA SER A 54 6.13 -5.65 9.50
C SER A 54 4.93 -5.95 10.39
N TYR A 55 4.34 -7.13 10.20
CA TYR A 55 3.31 -7.70 11.07
C TYR A 55 3.73 -9.08 11.51
N VAL A 56 3.59 -9.39 12.80
CA VAL A 56 3.54 -10.77 13.24
C VAL A 56 2.32 -11.45 12.62
N GLN A 57 2.54 -12.63 12.09
CA GLN A 57 1.55 -13.54 11.56
C GLN A 57 1.78 -14.93 12.15
N ASP A 58 0.82 -15.81 11.91
CA ASP A 58 0.98 -17.23 12.13
C ASP A 58 0.23 -17.99 11.03
N ASP A 59 0.63 -19.24 10.80
CA ASP A 59 -0.09 -20.12 9.89
C ASP A 59 -1.33 -20.71 10.58
N ARG A 60 -2.49 -20.12 10.28
CA ARG A 60 -3.78 -20.52 10.87
C ARG A 60 -4.24 -21.90 10.44
N ASP A 61 -3.75 -22.43 9.32
CA ASP A 61 -4.08 -23.80 8.90
C ASP A 61 -3.39 -24.85 9.80
N ARG A 62 -2.31 -24.46 10.49
CA ARG A 62 -1.49 -25.35 11.33
C ARG A 62 -1.72 -25.21 12.84
N ARG A 63 -2.65 -24.36 13.27
CA ARG A 63 -2.89 -24.13 14.71
C ARG A 63 -3.25 -25.41 15.46
N ALA A 64 -4.25 -26.15 14.96
CA ALA A 64 -4.72 -27.39 15.60
C ALA A 64 -3.59 -28.44 15.73
N GLU A 65 -2.85 -28.67 14.64
CA GLU A 65 -1.70 -29.59 14.59
C GLU A 65 -0.63 -29.24 15.64
N ARG A 66 -0.36 -27.95 15.83
CA ARG A 66 0.69 -27.47 16.74
C ARG A 66 0.23 -27.43 18.19
N GLU A 67 -1.03 -27.08 18.44
CA GLU A 67 -1.64 -27.13 19.77
C GLU A 67 -1.65 -28.56 20.33
N GLU A 68 -2.00 -29.56 19.53
CA GLU A 68 -1.93 -30.98 19.90
C GLU A 68 -0.50 -31.39 20.32
N LYS A 69 0.51 -30.88 19.60
CA LYS A 69 1.94 -31.11 19.88
C LYS A 69 2.50 -30.21 21.00
N LYS A 70 1.68 -29.34 21.61
CA LYS A 70 2.10 -28.34 22.61
C LYS A 70 3.24 -27.44 22.12
N LEU A 71 3.26 -27.16 20.82
CA LEU A 71 4.20 -26.23 20.20
C LEU A 71 3.57 -24.83 20.17
N GLU A 72 4.41 -23.78 20.20
CA GLU A 72 3.94 -22.43 19.85
C GLU A 72 3.32 -22.45 18.44
N TRP A 73 2.39 -21.54 18.14
CA TRP A 73 1.89 -21.40 16.77
C TRP A 73 3.05 -21.19 15.78
N ALA A 74 2.83 -21.52 14.50
CA ALA A 74 3.84 -21.35 13.46
C ALA A 74 4.00 -19.86 13.12
N TYR A 75 4.63 -19.12 14.03
CA TYR A 75 4.83 -17.69 13.91
C TYR A 75 5.78 -17.37 12.77
N SER A 76 5.44 -16.30 12.06
CA SER A 76 6.27 -15.68 11.05
C SER A 76 5.94 -14.20 10.99
N PHE A 77 6.60 -13.49 10.10
CA PHE A 77 6.41 -12.08 9.88
C PHE A 77 6.05 -11.85 8.42
N MET A 78 5.12 -10.93 8.19
CA MET A 78 4.97 -10.29 6.89
C MET A 78 5.76 -8.99 6.91
N ILE A 79 6.60 -8.77 5.90
CA ILE A 79 7.23 -7.47 5.66
C ILE A 79 6.57 -6.85 4.43
N ARG A 80 6.26 -5.56 4.49
CA ARG A 80 5.77 -4.77 3.37
C ARG A 80 6.79 -3.70 3.03
N LEU A 81 7.11 -3.55 1.76
CA LEU A 81 8.01 -2.51 1.30
C LEU A 81 7.29 -1.16 1.14
N ARG A 82 8.05 -0.09 1.16
CA ARG A 82 7.64 1.24 0.70
C ARG A 82 8.21 1.44 -0.70
N ILE A 83 7.34 1.50 -1.70
CA ILE A 83 7.68 1.61 -3.12
C ILE A 83 6.73 2.67 -3.71
N PRO A 84 7.01 3.96 -3.50
CA PRO A 84 6.10 5.01 -3.96
C PRO A 84 5.88 4.88 -5.46
N ALA A 85 4.63 5.04 -5.89
CA ALA A 85 4.19 4.87 -7.28
C ALA A 85 4.37 3.45 -7.88
N GLY A 86 4.98 2.52 -7.14
CA GLY A 86 5.17 1.14 -7.54
C GLY A 86 6.35 0.85 -8.45
N ASP A 87 7.20 1.84 -8.75
CA ASP A 87 8.34 1.69 -9.67
C ASP A 87 9.49 0.88 -9.05
N ILE A 88 10.01 -0.08 -9.82
CA ILE A 88 11.06 -1.02 -9.43
C ILE A 88 11.98 -1.22 -10.64
N THR A 89 13.28 -1.03 -10.46
CA THR A 89 14.28 -1.32 -11.52
C THR A 89 14.45 -2.83 -11.73
N ALA A 90 15.08 -3.23 -12.83
CA ALA A 90 15.39 -4.64 -13.08
C ALA A 90 16.27 -5.25 -11.97
N ASP A 91 17.33 -4.55 -11.56
CA ASP A 91 18.23 -5.00 -10.49
C ASP A 91 17.51 -5.12 -9.15
N GLN A 92 16.64 -4.16 -8.83
CA GLN A 92 15.79 -4.26 -7.64
C GLN A 92 14.85 -5.46 -7.72
N TRP A 93 14.25 -5.74 -8.88
CA TRP A 93 13.37 -6.91 -9.04
C TRP A 93 14.13 -8.23 -8.81
N ILE A 94 15.33 -8.37 -9.39
CA ILE A 94 16.21 -9.54 -9.20
C ILE A 94 16.51 -9.73 -7.71
N GLY A 95 17.06 -8.70 -7.06
CA GLY A 95 17.45 -8.78 -5.66
C GLY A 95 16.27 -9.01 -4.72
N LEU A 96 15.10 -8.43 -5.02
CA LEU A 96 13.88 -8.71 -4.27
C LEU A 96 13.52 -10.19 -4.38
N GLN A 97 13.40 -10.73 -5.59
CA GLN A 97 13.01 -12.12 -5.76
C GLN A 97 14.01 -13.09 -5.12
N GLU A 98 15.32 -12.86 -5.25
CA GLU A 98 16.37 -13.64 -4.58
C GLU A 98 16.25 -13.58 -3.05
N SER A 99 16.02 -12.39 -2.48
CA SER A 99 15.82 -12.23 -1.04
C SER A 99 14.53 -12.93 -0.57
N CYS A 100 13.46 -12.90 -1.37
CA CYS A 100 12.20 -13.57 -1.07
C CYS A 100 12.38 -15.09 -1.00
N ASP A 101 13.15 -15.66 -1.93
CA ASP A 101 13.45 -17.09 -1.99
C ASP A 101 14.33 -17.55 -0.84
N LYS A 102 15.29 -16.70 -0.45
CA LYS A 102 16.24 -16.99 0.63
C LYS A 102 15.63 -16.85 2.03
N ASN A 103 14.78 -15.83 2.24
CA ASN A 103 14.39 -15.39 3.59
C ASN A 103 12.90 -15.56 3.92
N ALA A 104 12.05 -15.75 2.92
CA ALA A 104 10.60 -15.79 3.05
C ALA A 104 10.03 -17.10 2.48
N ASN A 105 8.76 -17.08 2.04
CA ASN A 105 8.11 -18.25 1.43
C ASN A 105 8.30 -18.34 -0.10
N GLY A 106 9.20 -17.56 -0.69
CA GLY A 106 9.49 -17.53 -2.12
C GLY A 106 8.38 -16.98 -3.03
N VAL A 107 7.38 -16.29 -2.46
CA VAL A 107 6.27 -15.67 -3.20
C VAL A 107 6.17 -14.18 -2.86
N MET A 108 6.42 -13.32 -3.85
CA MET A 108 6.16 -11.88 -3.72
C MET A 108 4.66 -11.61 -3.93
N LYS A 109 4.03 -10.91 -2.97
CA LYS A 109 2.61 -10.50 -3.08
C LYS A 109 2.50 -9.03 -3.44
N ILE A 110 2.10 -8.73 -4.67
CA ILE A 110 1.76 -7.38 -5.13
C ILE A 110 0.45 -6.95 -4.50
N THR A 111 0.36 -5.72 -4.03
CA THR A 111 -0.75 -5.26 -3.21
C THR A 111 -1.64 -4.25 -3.92
N THR A 112 -2.82 -4.02 -3.34
CA THR A 112 -3.75 -2.94 -3.72
C THR A 112 -3.20 -1.51 -3.53
N ARG A 113 -1.93 -1.38 -3.16
CA ARG A 113 -1.23 -0.11 -2.95
C ARG A 113 0.14 -0.06 -3.62
N GLN A 114 0.31 -0.71 -4.78
CA GLN A 114 1.52 -0.61 -5.59
C GLN A 114 2.80 -0.92 -4.79
N THR A 115 2.77 -1.97 -3.98
CA THR A 115 3.94 -2.43 -3.23
C THR A 115 3.91 -3.95 -3.10
N ILE A 116 5.02 -4.52 -2.64
CA ILE A 116 5.24 -5.95 -2.45
C ILE A 116 5.19 -6.29 -0.95
N GLN A 117 4.64 -7.47 -0.64
CA GLN A 117 4.71 -8.11 0.66
C GLN A 117 5.46 -9.43 0.58
N TYR A 118 6.32 -9.68 1.57
CA TYR A 118 6.91 -10.98 1.84
C TYR A 118 6.15 -11.62 2.99
N HIS A 119 5.79 -12.88 2.86
CA HIS A 119 5.15 -13.65 3.92
C HIS A 119 6.06 -14.81 4.34
N GLY A 120 5.90 -15.28 5.57
CA GLY A 120 6.65 -16.44 6.07
C GLY A 120 8.10 -16.11 6.47
N VAL A 121 8.45 -14.83 6.67
CA VAL A 121 9.77 -14.47 7.16
C VAL A 121 9.86 -14.88 8.63
N VAL A 122 10.72 -15.82 8.97
CA VAL A 122 10.93 -16.23 10.37
C VAL A 122 11.73 -15.18 11.14
N LYS A 123 11.60 -15.11 12.47
CA LYS A 123 12.18 -14.03 13.30
C LYS A 123 13.66 -13.78 13.02
N ALA A 124 14.46 -14.84 12.96
CA ALA A 124 15.90 -14.77 12.67
C ALA A 124 16.25 -14.22 11.28
N ARG A 125 15.31 -14.25 10.32
CA ARG A 125 15.48 -13.74 8.95
C ARG A 125 14.99 -12.31 8.77
N MET A 126 14.35 -11.70 9.77
CA MET A 126 13.85 -10.33 9.68
C MET A 126 14.96 -9.31 9.41
N LYS A 127 16.01 -9.29 10.24
CA LYS A 127 17.12 -8.35 10.07
C LYS A 127 17.90 -8.56 8.76
N PRO A 128 18.28 -9.80 8.37
CA PRO A 128 18.84 -10.05 7.04
C PRO A 128 17.96 -9.54 5.89
N THR A 129 16.64 -9.77 5.94
CA THR A 129 15.73 -9.31 4.88
C THR A 129 15.69 -7.79 4.78
N MET A 130 15.66 -7.07 5.90
CA MET A 130 15.68 -5.60 5.90
C MET A 130 17.00 -5.04 5.34
N LYS A 131 18.13 -5.71 5.59
CA LYS A 131 19.42 -5.35 4.99
C LYS A 131 19.47 -5.61 3.49
N ASP A 132 18.90 -6.72 3.03
CA ASP A 132 18.80 -7.01 1.60
C ASP A 132 18.04 -5.88 0.88
N PHE A 133 16.98 -5.33 1.49
CA PHE A 133 16.27 -4.17 0.94
C PHE A 133 17.14 -2.92 0.88
N ASP A 134 17.87 -2.61 1.95
CA ASP A 134 18.74 -1.42 2.03
C ASP A 134 19.85 -1.46 0.96
N VAL A 135 20.44 -2.63 0.71
CA VAL A 135 21.43 -2.85 -0.37
C VAL A 135 20.84 -2.51 -1.74
N LEU A 136 19.53 -2.71 -1.94
CA LEU A 136 18.82 -2.39 -3.18
C LEU A 136 18.30 -0.94 -3.23
N GLY A 137 18.62 -0.12 -2.22
CA GLY A 137 18.07 1.23 -2.06
C GLY A 137 16.57 1.25 -1.77
N LEU A 138 16.04 0.17 -1.17
CA LEU A 138 14.65 0.00 -0.80
C LEU A 138 14.49 -0.09 0.72
N ASP A 139 13.28 0.18 1.22
CA ASP A 139 13.00 0.08 2.65
C ASP A 139 11.57 -0.40 2.95
N ALA A 140 11.33 -0.72 4.22
CA ALA A 140 10.02 -1.07 4.76
C ALA A 140 9.51 -0.02 5.77
N ILE A 141 10.28 1.05 6.03
CA ILE A 141 9.92 2.04 7.05
C ILE A 141 8.56 2.66 6.70
N ALA A 142 7.70 2.80 7.71
CA ALA A 142 6.36 3.36 7.57
C ALA A 142 5.41 2.64 6.58
N ALA A 143 5.75 1.45 6.05
CA ALA A 143 4.83 0.70 5.18
C ALA A 143 3.58 0.20 5.93
N CYS A 144 3.67 0.08 7.26
CA CYS A 144 2.62 -0.33 8.18
C CYS A 144 2.42 0.74 9.29
N GLY A 145 1.87 0.44 10.47
CA GLY A 145 1.79 1.42 11.58
C GLY A 145 0.74 2.54 11.45
N ASP A 146 0.79 3.50 12.39
CA ASP A 146 -0.04 4.71 12.48
C ASP A 146 0.70 5.92 11.88
N VAL A 147 0.99 5.83 10.59
CA VAL A 147 1.87 6.71 9.82
C VAL A 147 1.37 6.75 8.36
N ASN A 148 1.89 7.66 7.54
CA ASN A 148 1.64 7.65 6.10
C ASN A 148 2.08 6.30 5.49
N ARG A 149 1.21 5.70 4.69
CA ARG A 149 1.46 4.46 3.95
C ARG A 149 2.06 4.77 2.58
N ASN A 150 2.39 3.71 1.85
CA ASN A 150 2.84 3.82 0.46
C ASN A 150 1.94 4.78 -0.34
N VAL A 151 2.53 5.81 -0.94
CA VAL A 151 1.82 6.78 -1.78
C VAL A 151 1.73 6.19 -3.18
N ILE A 152 0.51 6.09 -3.70
CA ILE A 152 0.24 5.45 -4.98
C ILE A 152 -0.06 6.48 -6.05
N SER A 153 0.21 6.17 -7.31
CA SER A 153 -0.04 7.03 -8.46
C SER A 153 -0.58 6.24 -9.66
N GLY A 154 -1.37 6.88 -10.52
CA GLY A 154 -1.88 6.27 -11.75
C GLY A 154 -0.75 5.63 -12.56
N SER A 155 -0.95 4.37 -12.95
CA SER A 155 0.10 3.52 -13.53
C SER A 155 0.33 3.74 -15.02
N ASN A 156 -0.67 4.23 -15.77
CA ASN A 156 -0.63 4.26 -17.24
C ASN A 156 -0.04 5.58 -17.80
N PRO A 157 1.19 5.57 -18.36
CA PRO A 157 1.81 6.76 -18.94
C PRO A 157 1.22 7.24 -20.27
N ALA A 158 0.43 6.41 -20.97
CA ALA A 158 -0.14 6.78 -22.26
C ALA A 158 -1.31 7.78 -22.18
N ILE A 159 -1.88 8.00 -20.99
CA ILE A 159 -3.13 8.78 -20.84
C ILE A 159 -2.92 10.29 -20.82
N ALA A 160 -1.70 10.75 -20.51
CA ALA A 160 -1.40 12.17 -20.41
C ALA A 160 0.10 12.41 -20.65
N PRO A 161 0.49 13.40 -21.49
CA PRO A 161 1.90 13.76 -21.66
C PRO A 161 2.59 14.18 -20.35
N PHE A 162 1.85 14.80 -19.44
CA PHE A 162 2.36 15.16 -18.12
C PHE A 162 2.37 14.02 -17.09
N HIS A 163 2.08 12.77 -17.50
CA HIS A 163 2.01 11.63 -16.57
C HIS A 163 3.27 11.52 -15.71
N ALA A 164 4.45 11.57 -16.32
CA ALA A 164 5.72 11.42 -15.62
C ALA A 164 5.95 12.52 -14.57
N GLU A 165 5.51 13.77 -14.83
CA GLU A 165 5.59 14.86 -13.86
C GLU A 165 4.68 14.58 -12.66
N VAL A 166 3.42 14.19 -12.91
CA VAL A 166 2.46 13.88 -11.85
C VAL A 166 2.86 12.64 -11.07
N HIS A 167 3.37 11.61 -11.75
CA HIS A 167 3.75 10.34 -11.14
C HIS A 167 4.84 10.52 -10.07
N LYS A 168 5.79 11.43 -10.31
CA LYS A 168 6.87 11.79 -9.36
C LYS A 168 6.36 12.37 -8.05
N TYR A 169 5.18 12.99 -8.01
CA TYR A 169 4.63 13.51 -6.75
C TYR A 169 4.42 12.41 -5.71
N ALA A 170 4.15 11.16 -6.11
CA ALA A 170 4.02 10.07 -5.15
C ALA A 170 5.32 9.82 -4.38
N THR A 171 6.47 9.89 -5.05
CA THR A 171 7.80 9.78 -4.42
C THR A 171 8.08 10.97 -3.52
N VAL A 172 7.93 12.19 -4.03
CA VAL A 172 8.20 13.42 -3.26
C VAL A 172 7.34 13.49 -1.99
N ILE A 173 6.04 13.18 -2.10
CA ILE A 173 5.13 13.14 -0.94
C ILE A 173 5.53 12.01 0.01
N SER A 174 5.91 10.85 -0.50
CA SER A 174 6.33 9.73 0.36
C SER A 174 7.59 10.05 1.16
N GLU A 175 8.55 10.78 0.58
CA GLU A 175 9.80 11.20 1.22
C GLU A 175 9.58 12.31 2.24
N GLU A 176 8.75 13.29 1.88
CA GLU A 176 8.40 14.40 2.76
C GLU A 176 7.71 13.90 4.04
N LEU A 177 6.77 12.96 3.89
CA LEU A 177 6.03 12.37 5.01
C LEU A 177 6.75 11.16 5.64
N LEU A 178 8.03 10.91 5.32
CA LEU A 178 8.80 9.85 5.96
C LEU A 178 9.20 10.25 7.38
N PRO A 179 9.07 9.37 8.40
CA PRO A 179 9.57 9.65 9.74
C PRO A 179 11.06 9.98 9.75
N LYS A 180 11.46 10.96 10.56
CA LYS A 180 12.84 11.45 10.67
C LYS A 180 13.60 10.82 11.86
N THR A 181 12.97 9.91 12.60
CA THR A 181 13.58 9.19 13.74
C THR A 181 14.57 8.09 13.29
N GLY A 182 15.65 7.86 14.04
CA GLY A 182 16.71 6.91 13.68
C GLY A 182 16.44 5.42 13.95
N ALA A 183 15.33 5.07 14.61
CA ALA A 183 15.08 3.70 15.11
C ALA A 183 15.15 2.60 14.04
N PHE A 184 14.70 2.87 12.81
CA PHE A 184 14.77 1.86 11.74
C PHE A 184 16.23 1.49 11.41
N LYS A 185 17.11 2.49 11.27
CA LYS A 185 18.52 2.25 10.97
C LYS A 185 19.22 1.53 12.12
N GLU A 186 18.93 1.94 13.35
CA GLU A 186 19.50 1.33 14.57
C GLU A 186 19.16 -0.16 14.69
N ILE A 187 17.88 -0.51 14.53
CA ILE A 187 17.41 -1.88 14.77
C ILE A 187 17.84 -2.82 13.62
N TRP A 188 17.68 -2.36 12.37
CA TRP A 188 17.75 -3.24 11.20
C TRP A 188 19.07 -3.11 10.42
N LEU A 189 19.69 -1.93 10.42
CA LEU A 189 20.80 -1.60 9.51
C LEU A 189 22.12 -1.33 10.26
N ASP A 190 22.23 -1.75 11.52
CA ASP A 190 23.41 -1.54 12.37
C ASP A 190 23.82 -0.05 12.51
N GLY A 191 22.84 0.86 12.43
CA GLY A 191 23.05 2.28 12.69
C GLY A 191 23.44 2.56 14.15
N GLU A 192 23.98 3.75 14.39
CA GLU A 192 24.36 4.19 15.74
C GLU A 192 23.20 4.10 16.72
N LYS A 193 23.49 3.59 17.92
CA LYS A 193 22.50 3.43 18.98
C LYS A 193 22.30 4.73 19.73
N LEU A 194 21.05 5.09 19.95
CA LEU A 194 20.70 6.13 20.91
C LEU A 194 21.09 5.68 22.33
N ALA A 195 21.66 6.58 23.13
CA ALA A 195 22.02 6.27 24.51
C ALA A 195 20.75 5.92 25.32
N ALA A 196 20.87 5.00 26.29
CA ALA A 196 19.70 4.43 26.96
C ALA A 196 18.86 5.47 27.74
N ASP A 197 19.48 6.54 28.20
CA ASP A 197 18.90 7.66 28.93
C ASP A 197 18.41 8.81 28.04
N GLN A 198 18.69 8.76 26.72
CA GLN A 198 18.25 9.80 25.80
C GLN A 198 16.81 9.60 25.32
N PRO A 199 16.01 10.68 25.24
CA PRO A 199 14.68 10.61 24.62
C PRO A 199 14.81 10.38 23.11
N GLY A 200 13.77 9.80 22.51
CA GLY A 200 13.70 9.64 21.06
C GLY A 200 13.78 10.98 20.32
N GLU A 201 14.30 10.96 19.10
CA GLU A 201 14.47 12.14 18.28
C GLU A 201 13.11 12.77 17.95
N PRO A 202 12.98 14.11 17.98
CA PRO A 202 11.74 14.77 17.61
C PRO A 202 11.47 14.61 16.11
N ASP A 203 10.22 14.35 15.75
CA ASP A 203 9.75 14.38 14.37
C ASP A 203 8.84 15.60 14.13
N PRO A 204 9.10 16.44 13.10
CA PRO A 204 8.31 17.65 12.84
C PRO A 204 6.81 17.37 12.59
N LEU A 205 6.51 16.28 11.87
CA LEU A 205 5.14 15.90 11.56
C LEU A 205 4.61 14.97 12.64
N TYR A 206 5.30 13.87 12.93
CA TYR A 206 4.80 12.79 13.77
C TYR A 206 4.96 13.03 15.27
N GLN A 207 5.82 13.97 15.69
CA GLN A 207 6.09 14.28 17.09
C GLN A 207 6.42 13.01 17.91
N ASP A 208 5.92 12.90 19.13
CA ASP A 208 6.22 11.80 20.07
C ASP A 208 5.35 10.54 19.87
N ARG A 209 4.25 10.64 19.12
CA ARG A 209 3.23 9.59 19.07
C ARG A 209 2.58 9.38 17.71
N TYR A 210 3.17 9.90 16.64
CA TYR A 210 2.73 9.67 15.27
C TYR A 210 1.25 10.04 15.03
N LEU A 211 0.64 9.55 13.95
CA LEU A 211 -0.76 9.81 13.66
C LEU A 211 -1.68 8.96 14.55
N PRO A 212 -2.97 9.29 14.66
CA PRO A 212 -3.95 8.47 15.38
C PRO A 212 -4.15 7.09 14.74
N ARG A 213 -3.98 7.01 13.42
CA ARG A 213 -4.10 5.77 12.64
C ARG A 213 -3.34 5.88 11.32
N LYS A 214 -3.30 4.77 10.56
CA LYS A 214 -2.78 4.74 9.19
C LYS A 214 -3.36 5.87 8.33
N PHE A 215 -2.52 6.44 7.49
CA PHE A 215 -2.87 7.53 6.58
C PHE A 215 -2.50 7.14 5.15
N LYS A 216 -3.39 7.34 4.18
CA LYS A 216 -3.24 6.87 2.81
C LYS A 216 -3.41 8.01 1.83
N ILE A 217 -2.49 8.10 0.88
CA ILE A 217 -2.50 9.10 -0.18
C ILE A 217 -2.52 8.38 -1.54
N ALA A 218 -3.30 8.89 -2.48
CA ALA A 218 -3.32 8.43 -3.86
C ALA A 218 -3.31 9.61 -4.82
N VAL A 219 -2.61 9.46 -5.95
CA VAL A 219 -2.53 10.42 -7.04
C VAL A 219 -3.21 9.82 -8.26
N ALA A 220 -4.34 10.36 -8.67
CA ALA A 220 -5.05 9.95 -9.89
C ALA A 220 -4.70 10.85 -11.06
N ILE A 221 -4.63 10.26 -12.25
CA ILE A 221 -4.36 10.93 -13.50
C ILE A 221 -5.57 10.66 -14.41
N PRO A 222 -6.50 11.62 -14.55
CA PRO A 222 -7.69 11.45 -15.37
C PRO A 222 -7.34 11.15 -16.85
N PRO A 223 -8.22 10.41 -17.56
CA PRO A 223 -9.53 9.94 -17.12
C PRO A 223 -9.50 8.59 -16.39
N HIS A 224 -8.33 8.13 -15.93
CA HIS A 224 -8.19 6.85 -15.23
C HIS A 224 -8.21 7.02 -13.70
N ASN A 225 -8.90 6.11 -13.02
CA ASN A 225 -8.99 6.01 -11.58
C ASN A 225 -8.59 4.61 -11.08
N ASP A 226 -7.53 4.06 -11.67
CA ASP A 226 -6.91 2.79 -11.29
C ASP A 226 -6.46 2.75 -9.82
N VAL A 227 -6.13 3.90 -9.24
CA VAL A 227 -5.79 4.05 -7.82
C VAL A 227 -6.99 4.08 -6.86
N ASP A 228 -8.24 4.11 -7.35
CA ASP A 228 -9.46 4.32 -6.55
C ASP A 228 -9.36 5.56 -5.62
N VAL A 229 -9.09 6.75 -6.19
CA VAL A 229 -8.66 7.97 -5.50
C VAL A 229 -9.56 8.42 -4.33
N TYR A 230 -10.87 8.16 -4.41
CA TYR A 230 -11.83 8.59 -3.40
C TYR A 230 -11.83 7.74 -2.12
N VAL A 231 -11.09 6.65 -2.04
CA VAL A 231 -11.09 5.75 -0.86
C VAL A 231 -9.87 5.94 0.06
N HIS A 232 -9.11 7.01 -0.16
CA HIS A 232 -7.89 7.35 0.58
C HIS A 232 -8.09 8.59 1.46
N ASP A 233 -7.25 8.74 2.48
CA ASP A 233 -7.31 9.91 3.37
C ASP A 233 -7.05 11.19 2.57
N ILE A 234 -6.12 11.15 1.60
CA ILE A 234 -5.94 12.18 0.57
C ILE A 234 -6.01 11.54 -0.82
N GLY A 235 -6.80 12.17 -1.69
CA GLY A 235 -6.79 11.94 -3.13
C GLY A 235 -6.33 13.21 -3.85
N LEU A 236 -5.22 13.14 -4.59
CA LEU A 236 -4.78 14.19 -5.50
C LEU A 236 -5.22 13.82 -6.91
N ILE A 237 -6.07 14.63 -7.53
CA ILE A 237 -6.60 14.38 -8.87
C ILE A 237 -5.99 15.40 -9.82
N ALA A 238 -5.12 14.92 -10.71
CA ALA A 238 -4.34 15.78 -11.59
C ALA A 238 -5.22 16.62 -12.51
N ILE A 239 -4.87 17.90 -12.64
CA ILE A 239 -5.46 18.83 -13.59
C ILE A 239 -4.34 19.37 -14.48
N GLY A 240 -4.55 19.25 -15.78
CA GLY A 240 -3.67 19.76 -16.80
C GLY A 240 -4.35 19.71 -18.16
N ALA A 241 -3.73 20.32 -19.15
CA ALA A 241 -4.19 20.34 -20.53
C ALA A 241 -2.99 20.15 -21.46
N GLY A 242 -3.08 19.20 -22.39
CA GLY A 242 -1.95 18.84 -23.24
C GLY A 242 -0.76 18.36 -22.42
N ASP A 243 0.38 19.01 -22.58
CA ASP A 243 1.63 18.81 -21.83
C ASP A 243 1.73 19.65 -20.56
N ASN A 244 0.83 20.61 -20.36
CA ASN A 244 0.87 21.51 -19.22
C ASN A 244 0.15 20.90 -18.00
N PHE A 245 0.94 20.49 -17.00
CA PHE A 245 0.42 20.15 -15.67
C PHE A 245 0.29 21.39 -14.79
N GLU A 246 -0.92 21.64 -14.28
CA GLU A 246 -1.27 22.85 -13.54
C GLU A 246 -1.36 22.64 -12.03
N GLY A 247 -1.85 21.48 -11.58
CA GLY A 247 -2.04 21.20 -10.17
C GLY A 247 -3.06 20.10 -9.90
N PHE A 248 -3.66 20.11 -8.72
CA PHE A 248 -4.55 19.04 -8.28
C PHE A 248 -5.87 19.56 -7.74
N ASN A 249 -6.97 18.89 -8.09
CA ASN A 249 -8.11 18.83 -7.19
C ASN A 249 -7.75 17.94 -6.00
N VAL A 250 -8.08 18.38 -4.79
CA VAL A 250 -7.79 17.66 -3.56
C VAL A 250 -9.07 17.07 -2.99
N SER A 251 -9.07 15.76 -2.76
CA SER A 251 -10.11 15.01 -2.07
C SER A 251 -9.59 14.58 -0.70
N ILE A 252 -10.41 14.68 0.35
CA ILE A 252 -10.05 14.23 1.70
C ILE A 252 -11.10 13.32 2.33
N GLY A 253 -10.68 12.39 3.19
CA GLY A 253 -11.61 11.65 4.04
C GLY A 253 -12.15 10.33 3.50
N GLY A 254 -11.50 9.73 2.50
CA GLY A 254 -11.88 8.41 2.01
C GLY A 254 -11.46 7.28 2.95
N GLY A 255 -12.22 6.19 2.97
CA GLY A 255 -11.77 4.96 3.61
C GLY A 255 -12.84 3.89 3.78
N LEU A 256 -12.48 2.65 3.44
CA LEU A 256 -13.41 1.51 3.36
C LEU A 256 -13.61 0.72 4.66
N GLY A 257 -12.68 0.80 5.61
CA GLY A 257 -12.70 -0.07 6.79
C GLY A 257 -13.94 0.14 7.66
N ALA A 258 -14.63 -0.94 7.97
CA ALA A 258 -15.82 -1.00 8.82
C ALA A 258 -15.77 -2.25 9.73
N THR A 259 -16.74 -2.35 10.63
CA THR A 259 -16.94 -3.51 11.52
C THR A 259 -18.37 -4.03 11.35
N HIS A 260 -18.52 -5.34 11.13
CA HIS A 260 -19.85 -5.94 10.99
C HIS A 260 -20.73 -5.68 12.21
N GLY A 261 -21.98 -5.29 11.98
CA GLY A 261 -22.94 -5.01 13.05
C GLY A 261 -22.69 -3.72 13.84
N ASN A 262 -21.67 -2.92 13.49
CA ASN A 262 -21.40 -1.65 14.15
C ASN A 262 -21.69 -0.46 13.21
N PRO A 263 -22.85 0.22 13.35
CA PRO A 263 -23.23 1.32 12.49
C PRO A 263 -22.35 2.57 12.67
N LYS A 264 -21.57 2.66 13.77
CA LYS A 264 -20.61 3.76 13.96
C LYS A 264 -19.42 3.66 13.00
N THR A 265 -19.21 2.51 12.37
CA THR A 265 -18.11 2.30 11.42
C THR A 265 -18.62 1.98 10.02
N TYR A 266 -18.22 2.75 9.01
CA TYR A 266 -18.80 2.67 7.68
C TYR A 266 -17.79 3.06 6.60
N PRO A 267 -17.86 2.50 5.37
CA PRO A 267 -17.08 3.01 4.25
C PRO A 267 -17.51 4.45 3.91
N ARG A 268 -16.55 5.27 3.46
CA ARG A 268 -16.80 6.67 3.10
C ARG A 268 -15.97 7.06 1.88
N LEU A 269 -16.57 7.82 0.96
CA LEU A 269 -15.85 8.48 -0.12
C LEU A 269 -15.25 9.80 0.37
N GLY A 270 -14.12 10.20 -0.23
CA GLY A 270 -13.52 11.50 0.06
C GLY A 270 -14.32 12.66 -0.54
N ASN A 271 -14.29 13.81 0.12
CA ASN A 271 -14.87 15.06 -0.37
C ASN A 271 -13.82 15.85 -1.14
N VAL A 272 -14.13 16.28 -2.36
CA VAL A 272 -13.30 17.24 -3.09
C VAL A 272 -13.46 18.61 -2.45
N ILE A 273 -12.36 19.17 -1.92
CA ILE A 273 -12.36 20.43 -1.16
C ILE A 273 -11.91 21.65 -1.97
N GLY A 274 -11.33 21.43 -3.14
CA GLY A 274 -10.92 22.49 -4.06
C GLY A 274 -9.68 22.13 -4.87
N PHE A 275 -9.16 23.11 -5.60
CA PHE A 275 -7.95 23.03 -6.40
C PHE A 275 -6.77 23.70 -5.70
N VAL A 276 -5.58 23.10 -5.83
CA VAL A 276 -4.29 23.70 -5.46
C VAL A 276 -3.32 23.67 -6.64
N PRO A 277 -2.53 24.73 -6.86
CA PRO A 277 -1.41 24.71 -7.80
C PRO A 277 -0.39 23.62 -7.46
N LYS A 278 0.33 23.13 -8.47
CA LYS A 278 1.25 21.99 -8.32
C LYS A 278 2.34 22.20 -7.26
N ASP A 279 2.88 23.41 -7.15
CA ASP A 279 3.91 23.79 -6.16
C ASP A 279 3.40 23.77 -4.71
N LYS A 280 2.07 23.76 -4.50
CA LYS A 280 1.43 23.69 -3.17
C LYS A 280 1.00 22.29 -2.77
N ALA A 281 1.08 21.30 -3.65
CA ALA A 281 0.50 19.98 -3.43
C ALA A 281 1.15 19.22 -2.26
N VAL A 282 2.49 19.27 -2.17
CA VAL A 282 3.26 18.56 -1.14
C VAL A 282 2.99 19.17 0.24
N GLU A 283 3.09 20.49 0.35
CA GLU A 283 2.76 21.25 1.57
C GLU A 283 1.32 20.98 2.03
N THR A 284 0.38 20.95 1.09
CA THR A 284 -1.02 20.60 1.35
C THR A 284 -1.14 19.21 1.96
N CYS A 285 -0.46 18.20 1.43
CA CYS A 285 -0.48 16.84 1.99
C CYS A 285 0.07 16.78 3.41
N TRP A 286 1.18 17.48 3.65
CA TRP A 286 1.79 17.58 4.98
C TRP A 286 0.82 18.21 5.98
N GLN A 287 0.19 19.34 5.61
CA GLN A 287 -0.72 20.05 6.51
C GLN A 287 -2.01 19.27 6.77
N ILE A 288 -2.57 18.55 5.79
CA ILE A 288 -3.71 17.65 6.05
C ILE A 288 -3.33 16.57 7.06
N ALA A 289 -2.14 15.97 6.94
CA ALA A 289 -1.65 14.99 7.89
C ALA A 289 -1.46 15.61 9.30
N ALA A 290 -0.97 16.84 9.38
CA ALA A 290 -0.82 17.58 10.65
C ALA A 290 -2.18 17.93 11.29
N VAL A 291 -3.19 18.35 10.51
CA VAL A 291 -4.54 18.55 11.03
C VAL A 291 -5.10 17.22 11.55
N GLN A 292 -4.94 16.13 10.81
CA GLN A 292 -5.36 14.81 11.28
C GLN A 292 -4.61 14.36 12.55
N ARG A 293 -3.32 14.68 12.67
CA ARG A 293 -2.53 14.40 13.88
C ARG A 293 -3.13 15.06 15.11
N ASP A 294 -3.53 16.33 14.97
CA ASP A 294 -3.96 17.17 16.08
C ASP A 294 -5.42 16.87 16.47
N TYR A 295 -6.31 16.71 15.48
CA TYR A 295 -7.75 16.61 15.70
C TYR A 295 -8.31 15.19 15.64
N GLY A 296 -7.57 14.22 15.11
CA GLY A 296 -8.07 12.86 14.97
C GLY A 296 -8.27 12.16 16.32
N ASN A 297 -9.30 11.33 16.42
CA ASN A 297 -9.63 10.58 17.65
C ASN A 297 -8.49 9.62 18.03
N ARG A 298 -7.96 9.74 19.25
CA ARG A 298 -6.95 8.82 19.80
C ARG A 298 -7.47 7.94 20.96
N GLU A 299 -8.70 8.17 21.40
CA GLU A 299 -9.41 7.35 22.39
C GLU A 299 -9.90 6.03 21.75
N ASP A 300 -10.67 6.12 20.66
CA ASP A 300 -11.22 4.97 19.93
C ASP A 300 -10.55 4.79 18.56
N ARG A 301 -9.72 3.75 18.46
CA ARG A 301 -9.00 3.39 17.22
C ARG A 301 -9.92 3.03 16.06
N ALA A 302 -11.15 2.59 16.32
CA ALA A 302 -12.14 2.32 15.28
C ALA A 302 -12.67 3.61 14.64
N GLN A 303 -12.57 4.74 15.35
CA GLN A 303 -12.98 6.09 14.95
C GLN A 303 -11.77 7.01 14.64
N ALA A 304 -10.55 6.49 14.59
CA ALA A 304 -9.31 7.28 14.50
C ALA A 304 -8.87 7.70 13.08
N ARG A 305 -9.58 7.27 12.03
CA ARG A 305 -9.26 7.63 10.64
C ARG A 305 -9.83 9.00 10.27
N LEU A 306 -9.19 9.69 9.33
CA LEU A 306 -9.57 11.04 8.90
C LEU A 306 -11.05 11.16 8.51
N LYS A 307 -11.62 10.12 7.89
CA LYS A 307 -13.04 10.06 7.55
C LYS A 307 -13.97 10.41 8.74
N TYR A 308 -13.68 9.90 9.93
CA TYR A 308 -14.49 10.16 11.11
C TYR A 308 -14.17 11.51 11.75
N THR A 309 -12.93 11.98 11.64
CA THR A 309 -12.57 13.35 12.03
C THR A 309 -13.43 14.36 11.24
N LEU A 310 -13.59 14.13 9.93
CA LEU A 310 -14.41 15.00 9.07
C LEU A 310 -15.89 14.89 9.40
N ASP A 311 -16.40 13.68 9.65
CA ASP A 311 -17.82 13.52 10.00
C ASP A 311 -18.16 14.07 11.39
N ARG A 312 -17.17 14.13 12.31
CA ARG A 312 -17.32 14.75 13.64
C ARG A 312 -17.23 16.27 13.59
N LEU A 313 -16.22 16.81 12.90
CA LEU A 313 -15.91 18.25 12.92
C LEU A 313 -16.56 19.04 11.77
N GLY A 314 -16.94 18.37 10.69
CA GLY A 314 -17.38 18.98 9.45
C GLY A 314 -16.24 19.24 8.46
N VAL A 315 -16.55 19.10 7.17
CA VAL A 315 -15.59 19.36 6.08
C VAL A 315 -15.17 20.83 6.05
N ASP A 316 -16.11 21.75 6.29
CA ASP A 316 -15.84 23.20 6.27
C ASP A 316 -14.89 23.62 7.39
N PHE A 317 -15.07 23.05 8.60
CA PHE A 317 -14.15 23.29 9.72
C PHE A 317 -12.74 22.82 9.37
N PHE A 318 -12.62 21.59 8.87
CA PHE A 318 -11.32 21.02 8.52
C PHE A 318 -10.63 21.84 7.43
N LYS A 319 -11.37 22.22 6.38
CA LYS A 319 -10.85 23.07 5.30
C LYS A 319 -10.40 24.43 5.83
N GLY A 320 -11.18 25.08 6.69
CA GLY A 320 -10.81 26.37 7.27
C GLY A 320 -9.54 26.31 8.13
N GLU A 321 -9.39 25.28 8.96
CA GLU A 321 -8.16 25.05 9.73
C GLU A 321 -6.96 24.76 8.81
N LEU A 322 -7.17 24.00 7.74
CA LEU A 322 -6.15 23.71 6.74
C LEU A 322 -5.68 24.99 6.00
N GLU A 323 -6.61 25.81 5.51
CA GLU A 323 -6.32 27.07 4.83
C GLU A 323 -5.58 28.05 5.75
N LYS A 324 -5.96 28.09 7.04
CA LYS A 324 -5.26 28.88 8.06
C LYS A 324 -3.80 28.45 8.21
N ARG A 325 -3.52 27.13 8.20
CA ARG A 325 -2.14 26.61 8.30
C ARG A 325 -1.33 26.83 7.04
N LEU A 326 -1.97 26.76 5.87
CA LEU A 326 -1.34 26.94 4.56
C LEU A 326 -1.10 28.41 4.21
N GLY A 327 -1.85 29.34 4.81
CA GLY A 327 -1.77 30.77 4.49
C GLY A 327 -2.38 31.11 3.12
N PHE A 328 -3.14 30.21 2.52
CA PHE A 328 -3.90 30.45 1.29
C PHE A 328 -5.23 29.67 1.29
N THR A 329 -6.17 30.12 0.46
CA THR A 329 -7.46 29.47 0.27
C THR A 329 -7.47 28.60 -0.98
N PHE A 330 -8.17 27.47 -0.94
CA PHE A 330 -8.33 26.60 -2.11
C PHE A 330 -9.15 27.32 -3.18
N ALA A 331 -8.71 27.23 -4.43
CA ALA A 331 -9.55 27.62 -5.56
C ALA A 331 -10.72 26.63 -5.72
N PRO A 332 -11.80 27.01 -6.41
CA PRO A 332 -12.86 26.07 -6.78
C PRO A 332 -12.29 24.82 -7.48
N ALA A 333 -12.84 23.65 -7.15
CA ALA A 333 -12.46 22.42 -7.81
C ALA A 333 -12.77 22.52 -9.32
N ARG A 334 -11.85 21.98 -10.14
CA ARG A 334 -11.97 22.01 -11.59
C ARG A 334 -12.70 20.77 -12.12
N PRO A 335 -13.40 20.83 -13.26
CA PRO A 335 -14.10 19.67 -13.80
C PRO A 335 -13.15 18.50 -14.09
N VAL A 336 -13.57 17.28 -13.73
CA VAL A 336 -12.85 16.04 -14.02
C VAL A 336 -13.85 14.90 -14.21
N SER A 337 -13.53 13.95 -15.08
CA SER A 337 -14.31 12.73 -15.26
C SER A 337 -13.38 11.52 -15.25
N PHE A 338 -13.86 10.42 -14.66
CA PHE A 338 -13.19 9.12 -14.70
C PHE A 338 -14.01 8.15 -15.51
N THR A 339 -13.38 7.48 -16.45
CA THR A 339 -14.03 6.51 -17.35
C THR A 339 -13.54 5.09 -17.15
N HIS A 340 -12.38 4.90 -16.50
CA HIS A 340 -11.75 3.59 -16.32
C HIS A 340 -11.15 3.43 -14.91
N ARG A 341 -11.09 2.19 -14.42
CA ARG A 341 -10.41 1.79 -13.17
C ARG A 341 -9.50 0.57 -13.32
N GLY A 342 -9.57 -0.11 -14.46
CA GLY A 342 -8.74 -1.27 -14.76
C GLY A 342 -7.32 -0.87 -15.18
N ASP A 343 -6.44 -1.86 -15.25
CA ASP A 343 -5.11 -1.71 -15.82
C ASP A 343 -5.17 -1.79 -17.37
N PRO A 344 -4.23 -1.16 -18.10
CA PRO A 344 -4.11 -1.31 -19.54
C PRO A 344 -3.38 -2.60 -19.91
N TYR A 345 -4.04 -3.57 -20.53
CA TYR A 345 -3.40 -4.81 -20.99
C TYR A 345 -2.91 -4.71 -22.44
N GLY A 346 -1.88 -5.50 -22.76
CA GLY A 346 -1.26 -5.51 -24.07
C GLY A 346 -0.23 -4.39 -24.28
N TRP A 347 0.30 -4.32 -25.51
CA TRP A 347 1.33 -3.36 -25.90
C TRP A 347 0.73 -1.97 -26.15
N PHE A 348 1.28 -0.96 -25.48
CA PHE A 348 0.97 0.45 -25.73
C PHE A 348 2.22 1.31 -25.59
N SER A 349 2.19 2.51 -26.16
CA SER A 349 3.29 3.48 -26.07
C SER A 349 2.82 4.77 -25.42
N ASP A 350 3.74 5.48 -24.77
CA ASP A 350 3.49 6.86 -24.33
C ASP A 350 3.80 7.88 -25.43
N HIS A 351 3.65 9.16 -25.09
CA HIS A 351 3.93 10.30 -25.98
C HIS A 351 5.42 10.46 -26.34
N THR A 352 6.34 9.77 -25.65
CA THR A 352 7.78 9.78 -25.93
C THR A 352 8.21 8.65 -26.86
N GLY A 353 7.28 7.75 -27.24
CA GLY A 353 7.57 6.57 -28.06
C GLY A 353 8.08 5.38 -27.26
N GLN A 354 8.08 5.47 -25.93
CA GLN A 354 8.46 4.37 -25.06
C GLN A 354 7.33 3.34 -24.96
N TRP A 355 7.66 2.04 -25.00
CA TRP A 355 6.67 0.97 -24.91
C TRP A 355 6.47 0.42 -23.49
N TYR A 356 5.27 -0.10 -23.26
CA TYR A 356 4.80 -0.65 -22.00
C TYR A 356 3.91 -1.88 -22.26
N ASN A 357 3.84 -2.78 -21.29
CA ASN A 357 2.94 -3.94 -21.33
C ASN A 357 2.55 -4.37 -19.91
N THR A 358 1.26 -4.41 -19.59
CA THR A 358 0.80 -4.91 -18.29
C THR A 358 0.60 -6.41 -18.31
N VAL A 359 1.31 -7.10 -17.43
CA VAL A 359 1.18 -8.53 -17.18
C VAL A 359 0.19 -8.74 -16.05
N PHE A 360 -0.90 -9.44 -16.35
CA PHE A 360 -1.84 -9.93 -15.33
C PHE A 360 -1.08 -10.79 -14.31
N VAL A 361 -1.40 -10.66 -13.03
CA VAL A 361 -0.86 -11.53 -11.98
C VAL A 361 -2.01 -12.00 -11.11
N ASP A 362 -2.33 -13.30 -11.17
CA ASP A 362 -3.48 -13.84 -10.46
C ASP A 362 -3.39 -13.57 -8.95
N CYS A 363 -4.37 -12.81 -8.46
CA CYS A 363 -4.42 -12.29 -7.10
C CYS A 363 -3.11 -11.61 -6.65
N GLY A 364 -2.33 -11.02 -7.56
CA GLY A 364 -1.01 -10.46 -7.32
C GLY A 364 0.02 -11.38 -6.68
N ARG A 365 -0.08 -12.71 -6.86
CA ARG A 365 0.91 -13.67 -6.36
C ARG A 365 1.94 -13.97 -7.44
N VAL A 366 3.17 -13.50 -7.25
CA VAL A 366 4.28 -13.84 -8.13
C VAL A 366 4.82 -15.21 -7.72
N LYS A 367 4.30 -16.27 -8.35
CA LYS A 367 4.70 -17.67 -8.14
C LYS A 367 4.53 -18.47 -9.43
N ASP A 368 5.27 -19.56 -9.55
CA ASP A 368 5.08 -20.52 -10.63
C ASP A 368 4.13 -21.63 -10.16
N GLU A 369 3.06 -21.88 -10.92
CA GLU A 369 2.10 -22.93 -10.60
C GLU A 369 1.28 -23.33 -11.84
N GLY A 370 1.07 -24.64 -12.04
CA GLY A 370 0.11 -25.14 -13.03
C GLY A 370 0.40 -24.74 -14.48
N GLY A 371 1.67 -24.54 -14.84
CA GLY A 371 2.10 -24.07 -16.17
C GLY A 371 2.05 -22.55 -16.35
N TYR A 372 1.56 -21.81 -15.35
CA TYR A 372 1.62 -20.35 -15.28
C TYR A 372 2.86 -19.94 -14.47
N ASN A 373 3.97 -19.67 -15.16
CA ASN A 373 5.29 -19.48 -14.54
C ASN A 373 5.70 -18.00 -14.48
N ILE A 374 4.84 -17.16 -13.90
CA ILE A 374 5.04 -15.69 -13.90
C ILE A 374 6.29 -15.25 -13.12
N LYS A 375 6.66 -15.99 -12.07
CA LYS A 375 7.85 -15.66 -11.27
C LYS A 375 9.12 -15.89 -12.09
N SER A 376 9.18 -16.99 -12.82
CA SER A 376 10.29 -17.28 -13.74
C SER A 376 10.32 -16.30 -14.92
N ALA A 377 9.18 -15.96 -15.49
CA ALA A 377 9.09 -15.00 -16.61
C ALA A 377 9.64 -13.61 -16.24
N LEU A 378 9.17 -13.05 -15.11
CA LEU A 378 9.59 -11.72 -14.67
C LEU A 378 11.08 -11.68 -14.28
N MET A 379 11.60 -12.76 -13.69
CA MET A 379 13.03 -12.90 -13.42
C MET A 379 13.86 -12.95 -14.70
N GLU A 380 13.47 -13.74 -15.70
CA GLU A 380 14.20 -13.83 -16.97
C GLU A 380 14.21 -12.49 -17.73
N ILE A 381 13.07 -11.76 -17.72
CA ILE A 381 12.97 -10.41 -18.28
C ILE A 381 13.90 -9.44 -17.55
N ALA A 382 13.92 -9.48 -16.21
CA ALA A 382 14.76 -8.61 -15.39
C ALA A 382 16.26 -8.89 -15.62
N GLN A 383 16.67 -10.16 -15.61
CA GLN A 383 18.07 -10.58 -15.82
C GLN A 383 18.61 -10.19 -17.20
N LYS A 384 17.74 -10.17 -18.21
CA LYS A 384 18.07 -9.69 -19.56
C LYS A 384 18.02 -8.16 -19.69
N GLN A 385 17.66 -7.44 -18.63
CA GLN A 385 17.60 -5.97 -18.59
C GLN A 385 16.70 -5.39 -19.69
N LEU A 386 15.58 -6.07 -19.98
CA LEU A 386 14.73 -5.69 -21.12
C LEU A 386 13.80 -4.51 -20.80
N CYS A 387 13.51 -4.29 -19.51
CA CYS A 387 12.58 -3.27 -19.02
C CYS A 387 12.79 -3.03 -17.51
N ALA A 388 12.10 -2.02 -16.97
CA ALA A 388 11.81 -1.93 -15.54
C ALA A 388 10.37 -2.39 -15.24
N PHE A 389 9.98 -2.34 -13.98
CA PHE A 389 8.71 -2.87 -13.50
C PHE A 389 7.94 -1.81 -12.72
N ARG A 390 6.61 -1.89 -12.75
CA ARG A 390 5.70 -1.08 -11.93
C ARG A 390 4.59 -1.94 -11.37
N CYS A 391 4.49 -2.03 -10.05
CA CYS A 391 3.33 -2.63 -9.39
C CYS A 391 2.09 -1.75 -9.59
N THR A 392 0.96 -2.33 -10.03
CA THR A 392 -0.30 -1.59 -10.20
C THR A 392 -1.17 -1.63 -8.94
N ALA A 393 -2.13 -0.71 -8.84
CA ALA A 393 -3.10 -0.71 -7.75
C ALA A 393 -4.12 -1.87 -7.86
N ASN A 394 -4.18 -2.56 -8.99
CA ASN A 394 -4.99 -3.75 -9.24
C ASN A 394 -4.23 -5.06 -9.07
N GLN A 395 -3.06 -5.01 -8.42
CA GLN A 395 -2.24 -6.17 -8.06
C GLN A 395 -1.47 -6.82 -9.23
N ASN A 396 -1.29 -6.13 -10.35
CA ASN A 396 -0.55 -6.60 -11.52
C ASN A 396 0.86 -5.97 -11.61
N VAL A 397 1.63 -6.37 -12.62
CA VAL A 397 2.94 -5.79 -12.95
C VAL A 397 2.90 -5.20 -14.35
N MET A 398 3.22 -3.91 -14.46
CA MET A 398 3.48 -3.28 -15.74
C MET A 398 4.99 -3.36 -16.03
N LEU A 399 5.34 -3.87 -17.20
CA LEU A 399 6.66 -3.77 -17.78
C LEU A 399 6.80 -2.36 -18.37
N THR A 400 7.81 -1.62 -17.95
CA THR A 400 7.98 -0.20 -18.24
C THR A 400 9.29 0.09 -18.96
N TYR A 401 9.29 1.19 -19.70
CA TYR A 401 10.49 1.69 -20.38
C TYR A 401 11.10 0.68 -21.39
N ILE A 402 10.24 0.03 -22.17
CA ILE A 402 10.64 -1.01 -23.13
C ILE A 402 11.01 -0.37 -24.47
N GLU A 403 12.23 -0.59 -24.92
CA GLU A 403 12.61 -0.28 -26.30
C GLU A 403 11.86 -1.18 -27.29
N GLU A 404 11.46 -0.65 -28.44
CA GLU A 404 10.69 -1.41 -29.43
C GLU A 404 11.35 -2.73 -29.84
N LYS A 405 12.68 -2.74 -29.96
CA LYS A 405 13.49 -3.94 -30.28
C LYS A 405 13.35 -5.07 -29.26
N ASN A 406 12.97 -4.77 -28.02
CA ASN A 406 12.87 -5.74 -26.93
C ASN A 406 11.49 -6.43 -26.87
N LYS A 407 10.47 -5.92 -27.59
CA LYS A 407 9.09 -6.42 -27.53
C LYS A 407 9.00 -7.90 -27.89
N ALA A 408 9.61 -8.30 -29.00
CA ALA A 408 9.59 -9.69 -29.45
C ALA A 408 10.25 -10.66 -28.45
N ALA A 409 11.37 -10.25 -27.83
CA ALA A 409 12.04 -11.04 -26.81
C ALA A 409 11.18 -11.18 -25.55
N ILE A 410 10.49 -10.12 -25.13
CA ILE A 410 9.55 -10.17 -24.00
C ILE A 410 8.38 -11.11 -24.31
N ASP A 411 7.77 -11.01 -25.49
CA ASP A 411 6.66 -11.88 -25.90
C ASP A 411 7.08 -13.35 -25.95
N GLU A 412 8.28 -13.66 -26.45
CA GLU A 412 8.85 -15.01 -26.44
C GLU A 412 9.02 -15.55 -25.01
N ILE A 413 9.55 -14.74 -24.09
CA ILE A 413 9.72 -15.14 -22.68
C ILE A 413 8.36 -15.36 -22.02
N LEU A 414 7.41 -14.45 -22.21
CA LEU A 414 6.05 -14.59 -21.66
C LEU A 414 5.38 -15.87 -22.18
N ALA A 415 5.44 -16.12 -23.48
CA ALA A 415 4.89 -17.33 -24.09
C ALA A 415 5.56 -18.61 -23.59
N LYS A 416 6.90 -18.63 -23.50
CA LYS A 416 7.69 -19.74 -22.95
C LYS A 416 7.27 -20.12 -21.53
N HIS A 417 6.84 -19.15 -20.73
CA HIS A 417 6.42 -19.34 -19.34
C HIS A 417 4.90 -19.45 -19.15
N GLY A 418 4.14 -19.63 -20.23
CA GLY A 418 2.69 -19.86 -20.18
C GLY A 418 1.87 -18.60 -19.85
N ILE A 419 2.45 -17.41 -20.05
CA ILE A 419 1.78 -16.12 -19.81
C ILE A 419 1.15 -15.65 -21.12
N THR A 420 -0.18 -15.75 -21.20
CA THR A 420 -0.95 -15.33 -22.37
C THR A 420 -1.58 -13.97 -22.10
N GLN A 421 -1.07 -12.92 -22.77
CA GLN A 421 -1.59 -11.56 -22.63
C GLN A 421 -2.95 -11.41 -23.31
N GLY A 422 -3.91 -10.74 -22.66
CA GLY A 422 -5.19 -10.35 -23.28
C GLY A 422 -6.18 -11.48 -23.59
N HIS A 423 -6.00 -12.68 -23.00
CA HIS A 423 -6.90 -13.82 -23.17
C HIS A 423 -7.83 -14.08 -21.97
N TYR A 424 -7.81 -13.19 -20.97
CA TYR A 424 -8.69 -13.29 -19.82
C TYR A 424 -10.00 -12.55 -20.08
N THR A 425 -11.08 -12.96 -19.40
CA THR A 425 -12.32 -12.18 -19.41
C THR A 425 -12.08 -10.86 -18.68
N LYS A 426 -12.82 -9.80 -19.05
CA LYS A 426 -12.73 -8.51 -18.35
C LYS A 426 -13.05 -8.64 -16.85
N THR A 427 -14.00 -9.53 -16.49
CA THR A 427 -14.31 -9.84 -15.09
C THR A 427 -13.10 -10.37 -14.33
N LYS A 428 -12.32 -11.27 -14.94
CA LYS A 428 -11.10 -11.82 -14.32
C LYS A 428 -9.99 -10.77 -14.21
N GLU A 429 -9.82 -9.94 -15.23
CA GLU A 429 -8.84 -8.85 -15.24
C GLU A 429 -9.12 -7.80 -14.14
N GLU A 430 -10.39 -7.51 -13.86
CA GLU A 430 -10.81 -6.60 -12.80
C GLU A 430 -10.93 -7.25 -11.41
N ALA A 431 -10.67 -8.57 -11.30
CA ALA A 431 -10.88 -9.30 -10.08
C ALA A 431 -9.76 -9.05 -9.05
N ILE A 432 -10.13 -8.70 -7.82
CA ILE A 432 -9.18 -8.45 -6.73
C ILE A 432 -9.56 -9.22 -5.48
N ALA A 433 -8.56 -9.78 -4.80
CA ALA A 433 -8.73 -10.29 -3.45
C ALA A 433 -7.65 -9.78 -2.49
N CYS A 434 -8.03 -9.67 -1.21
CA CYS A 434 -7.03 -9.56 -0.15
C CYS A 434 -6.45 -10.93 0.21
N VAL A 435 -5.29 -10.96 0.86
CA VAL A 435 -4.63 -12.20 1.31
C VAL A 435 -5.59 -13.09 2.11
N ALA A 436 -6.24 -12.52 3.15
CA ALA A 436 -7.09 -13.25 4.08
C ALA A 436 -6.37 -14.46 4.74
N LEU A 437 -7.01 -15.62 4.81
CA LEU A 437 -6.40 -16.85 5.32
C LEU A 437 -5.23 -17.32 4.42
N PRO A 438 -4.23 -18.02 4.99
CA PRO A 438 -4.13 -18.42 6.39
C PRO A 438 -3.40 -17.40 7.29
N THR A 439 -2.74 -16.39 6.72
CA THR A 439 -1.79 -15.56 7.50
C THR A 439 -2.38 -14.27 8.05
N CYS A 440 -3.55 -13.83 7.57
CA CYS A 440 -4.20 -12.64 8.13
C CYS A 440 -4.87 -12.97 9.48
N PRO A 441 -4.47 -12.32 10.58
CA PRO A 441 -5.06 -12.59 11.90
C PRO A 441 -6.51 -12.09 12.02
N LEU A 442 -6.97 -11.25 11.08
CA LEU A 442 -8.31 -10.66 11.08
C LEU A 442 -9.29 -11.35 10.13
N ALA A 443 -8.83 -12.32 9.33
CA ALA A 443 -9.69 -12.98 8.36
C ALA A 443 -10.74 -13.85 9.04
N LEU A 444 -11.99 -13.70 8.60
CA LEU A 444 -13.13 -14.52 8.99
C LEU A 444 -13.40 -15.61 7.94
N ALA A 445 -13.02 -15.37 6.69
CA ALA A 445 -13.19 -16.28 5.57
C ALA A 445 -12.00 -16.19 4.60
N GLU A 446 -12.00 -17.09 3.61
CA GLU A 446 -11.11 -17.02 2.45
C GLU A 446 -11.37 -15.76 1.61
N ALA A 447 -10.35 -15.35 0.86
CA ALA A 447 -10.49 -14.39 -0.23
C ALA A 447 -9.57 -14.76 -1.38
N GLN A 448 -8.27 -14.56 -1.24
CA GLN A 448 -7.27 -14.87 -2.27
C GLN A 448 -7.33 -16.33 -2.74
N ARG A 449 -7.48 -17.30 -1.83
CA ARG A 449 -7.57 -18.73 -2.20
C ARG A 449 -8.89 -19.11 -2.85
N TYR A 450 -9.95 -18.32 -2.66
CA TYR A 450 -11.28 -18.60 -3.19
C TYR A 450 -11.60 -17.82 -4.46
N LEU A 451 -10.92 -16.69 -4.71
CA LEU A 451 -11.22 -15.80 -5.85
C LEU A 451 -11.27 -16.54 -7.20
N PRO A 452 -10.31 -17.43 -7.56
CA PRO A 452 -10.37 -18.11 -8.86
C PRO A 452 -11.65 -18.95 -9.04
N ALA A 453 -12.05 -19.70 -8.01
CA ALA A 453 -13.27 -20.50 -8.04
C ALA A 453 -14.54 -19.63 -8.05
N PHE A 454 -14.51 -18.46 -7.42
CA PHE A 454 -15.62 -17.52 -7.46
C PHE A 454 -15.76 -16.87 -8.82
N VAL A 455 -14.67 -16.38 -9.41
CA VAL A 455 -14.67 -15.77 -10.75
C VAL A 455 -15.16 -16.77 -11.80
N ALA A 456 -14.73 -18.03 -11.74
CA ALA A 456 -15.23 -19.06 -12.66
C ALA A 456 -16.77 -19.20 -12.60
N LYS A 457 -17.37 -19.16 -11.40
CA LYS A 457 -18.83 -19.19 -11.24
C LYS A 457 -19.50 -17.94 -11.83
N VAL A 458 -18.89 -16.77 -11.69
CA VAL A 458 -19.39 -15.53 -12.30
C VAL A 458 -19.32 -15.62 -13.82
N GLU A 459 -18.20 -16.08 -14.37
CA GLU A 459 -18.03 -16.27 -15.82
C GLU A 459 -19.00 -17.29 -16.40
N ASP A 460 -19.28 -18.40 -15.70
CA ASP A 460 -20.28 -19.40 -16.13
C ASP A 460 -21.68 -18.78 -16.21
N LEU A 461 -22.04 -17.93 -15.25
CA LEU A 461 -23.29 -17.16 -15.30
C LEU A 461 -23.28 -16.14 -16.44
N GLN A 462 -22.16 -15.44 -16.66
CA GLN A 462 -22.03 -14.52 -17.79
C GLN A 462 -22.18 -15.25 -19.12
N ARG A 463 -21.54 -16.41 -19.32
CA ARG A 463 -21.71 -17.24 -20.53
C ARG A 463 -23.15 -17.67 -20.71
N LYS A 464 -23.80 -18.17 -19.65
CA LYS A 464 -25.22 -18.57 -19.66
C LYS A 464 -26.15 -17.44 -20.13
N HIS A 465 -25.81 -16.19 -19.80
CA HIS A 465 -26.62 -15.02 -20.11
C HIS A 465 -26.10 -14.20 -21.32
N GLY A 466 -25.06 -14.65 -22.03
CA GLY A 466 -24.49 -13.92 -23.17
C GLY A 466 -23.74 -12.63 -22.81
N LEU A 467 -23.20 -12.55 -21.58
CA LEU A 467 -22.56 -11.35 -21.00
C LEU A 467 -21.06 -11.55 -20.73
N ILE A 468 -20.40 -12.52 -21.37
CA ILE A 468 -18.99 -12.86 -21.07
C ILE A 468 -18.00 -11.74 -21.46
N GLU A 469 -18.39 -10.91 -22.43
CA GLU A 469 -17.62 -9.75 -22.89
C GLU A 469 -17.83 -8.50 -22.02
N GLU A 470 -18.79 -8.54 -21.09
CA GLU A 470 -19.05 -7.47 -20.15
C GLU A 470 -18.17 -7.61 -18.90
N ALA A 471 -17.73 -6.49 -18.35
CA ALA A 471 -16.94 -6.47 -17.13
C ALA A 471 -17.86 -6.44 -15.89
N ILE A 472 -17.68 -7.40 -14.97
CA ILE A 472 -18.24 -7.32 -13.62
C ILE A 472 -17.09 -7.15 -12.63
N THR A 473 -16.86 -5.92 -12.17
CA THR A 473 -15.80 -5.64 -11.18
C THR A 473 -16.03 -6.49 -9.93
N THR A 474 -15.15 -7.48 -9.71
CA THR A 474 -15.33 -8.50 -8.67
C THR A 474 -14.25 -8.38 -7.60
N ARG A 475 -14.63 -8.08 -6.36
CA ARG A 475 -13.66 -7.80 -5.29
C ARG A 475 -14.02 -8.54 -4.00
N ILE A 476 -13.12 -9.39 -3.51
CA ILE A 476 -13.36 -10.23 -2.33
C ILE A 476 -12.43 -9.88 -1.17
N THR A 477 -13.00 -9.77 0.02
CA THR A 477 -12.25 -9.61 1.27
C THR A 477 -12.72 -10.57 2.34
N GLY A 478 -11.78 -11.15 3.08
CA GLY A 478 -12.09 -12.12 4.14
C GLY A 478 -12.61 -11.49 5.45
N CYS A 479 -12.73 -10.16 5.54
CA CYS A 479 -13.24 -9.44 6.72
C CYS A 479 -13.66 -7.99 6.33
N PRO A 480 -14.38 -7.22 7.18
CA PRO A 480 -14.95 -5.91 6.81
C PRO A 480 -13.92 -4.76 6.75
N ASN A 481 -12.62 -5.05 6.86
CA ASN A 481 -11.56 -4.04 6.73
C ASN A 481 -11.40 -3.48 5.30
N GLY A 482 -11.93 -4.17 4.28
CA GLY A 482 -11.96 -3.67 2.90
C GLY A 482 -10.60 -3.64 2.18
N CYS A 483 -9.67 -4.54 2.51
CA CYS A 483 -8.32 -4.54 1.92
C CYS A 483 -8.28 -4.78 0.39
N GLY A 484 -9.25 -5.53 -0.13
CA GLY A 484 -9.46 -5.78 -1.56
C GLY A 484 -10.36 -4.74 -2.25
N ARG A 485 -10.73 -3.68 -1.51
CA ARG A 485 -11.61 -2.60 -1.97
C ARG A 485 -12.98 -3.05 -2.49
N PRO A 486 -13.71 -3.90 -1.73
CA PRO A 486 -14.97 -4.51 -2.17
C PRO A 486 -16.08 -3.49 -2.40
#